data_AF-A0A351IUN1-F1
#
_entry.id   AF-A0A351IUN1-F1
#
_cell.length_a   1.000
_cell.length_b   1.000
_cell.length_c   1.000
_cell.angle_alpha   90.00
_cell.angle_beta   90.00
_cell.angle_gamma   90.00
#
_symmetry.space_group_name_H-M   'P 1'
#
loop_
_entity.id
_entity.type
_entity.pdbx_description
1 polymer ?
#
loop_
_entity_poly.entity_id
_entity_poly.type
_entity_poly.pdbx_seq_one_letter_code
_entity_poly.pdbx_strand_id
1 'polypeptide(L)'
;EALALMAWAGASGGAYGRRRGMARGRFEAWWCAAALAGLDSDWPPAVDELGEAIHELGWWRFDDGTAPSGWHLQMAVEDPLDGLAWALSAGDSAAPIG
;
A
#
# COMPACT_ATOMS: atom_id res chain seq x y z
N GLU A 1 1.63 -4.95 -10.14
CA GLU A 1 0.26 -5.12 -9.60
C GLU A 1 0.10 -4.50 -8.21
N ALA A 2 0.99 -4.81 -7.25
CA ALA A 2 0.94 -4.30 -5.87
C ALA A 2 0.76 -2.78 -5.72
N LEU A 3 1.58 -1.96 -6.40
CA LEU A 3 1.41 -0.49 -6.40
C LEU A 3 0.03 -0.03 -6.87
N ALA A 4 -0.57 -0.71 -7.85
CA ALA A 4 -1.89 -0.36 -8.35
C ALA A 4 -2.98 -0.69 -7.31
N LEU A 5 -2.82 -1.79 -6.57
CA LEU A 5 -3.70 -2.14 -5.45
C LEU A 5 -3.58 -1.12 -4.30
N MET A 6 -2.36 -0.72 -3.93
CA MET A 6 -2.14 0.35 -2.94
C MET A 6 -2.73 1.68 -3.41
N ALA A 7 -2.54 2.03 -4.67
CA ALA A 7 -3.07 3.26 -5.23
C ALA A 7 -4.61 3.26 -5.24
N TRP A 8 -5.24 2.12 -5.54
CA TRP A 8 -6.68 1.96 -5.42
C TRP A 8 -7.14 2.09 -3.97
N ALA A 9 -6.47 1.43 -3.02
CA ALA A 9 -6.80 1.48 -1.60
C ALA A 9 -6.73 2.93 -1.06
N GLY A 10 -5.64 3.65 -1.35
CA GLY A 10 -5.44 5.05 -0.96
C GLY A 10 -6.32 6.06 -1.70
N ALA A 11 -6.83 5.71 -2.89
CA ALA A 11 -7.82 6.52 -3.62
C ALA A 11 -9.25 6.29 -3.12
N SER A 12 -9.51 5.12 -2.55
CA SER A 12 -10.82 4.72 -2.05
C SER A 12 -11.24 5.61 -0.87
N GLY A 13 -12.55 5.80 -0.72
CA GLY A 13 -13.13 6.51 0.42
C GLY A 13 -13.70 5.57 1.48
N GLY A 14 -13.58 4.25 1.33
CA GLY A 14 -14.40 3.31 2.10
C GLY A 14 -15.89 3.32 1.70
N ALA A 15 -16.72 2.63 2.47
CA ALA A 15 -18.15 2.50 2.29
C ALA A 15 -18.90 3.81 2.55
N TYR A 16 -18.33 4.68 3.41
CA TYR A 16 -18.99 5.93 3.84
C TYR A 16 -18.20 7.21 3.54
N GLY A 17 -16.95 7.12 3.07
CA GLY A 17 -16.13 8.31 2.79
C GLY A 17 -16.10 8.71 1.31
N ARG A 18 -15.72 9.98 1.06
CA ARG A 18 -15.56 10.50 -0.30
C ARG A 18 -14.29 9.94 -0.92
N ARG A 19 -14.37 9.50 -2.19
CA ARG A 19 -13.19 9.07 -2.95
C ARG A 19 -12.19 10.23 -3.03
N ARG A 20 -10.96 10.00 -2.55
CA ARG A 20 -9.86 10.98 -2.58
C ARG A 20 -9.28 11.14 -3.99
N GLY A 21 -9.54 10.14 -4.85
CA GLY A 21 -9.17 10.14 -6.27
C GLY A 21 -7.80 9.52 -6.55
N MET A 22 -7.61 9.07 -7.79
CA MET A 22 -6.41 8.32 -8.18
C MET A 22 -5.11 9.13 -8.17
N ALA A 23 -5.18 10.47 -8.19
CA ALA A 23 -3.99 11.30 -7.98
C ALA A 23 -3.44 11.12 -6.57
N ARG A 24 -4.30 11.22 -5.54
CA ARG A 24 -3.90 11.00 -4.15
C ARG A 24 -3.47 9.56 -3.93
N GLY A 25 -4.23 8.59 -4.44
CA GLY A 25 -3.88 7.17 -4.30
C GLY A 25 -2.49 6.82 -4.85
N ARG A 26 -2.15 7.29 -6.06
CA ARG A 26 -0.81 7.06 -6.64
C ARG A 26 0.30 7.73 -5.83
N PHE A 27 0.06 8.94 -5.31
CA PHE A 27 1.02 9.61 -4.43
C PHE A 27 1.28 8.78 -3.16
N GLU A 28 0.23 8.31 -2.48
CA GLU A 28 0.40 7.51 -1.25
C GLU A 28 1.06 6.17 -1.53
N ALA A 29 0.76 5.53 -2.66
CA ALA A 29 1.43 4.29 -3.05
C ALA A 29 2.93 4.51 -3.33
N TRP A 30 3.29 5.64 -3.95
CA TRP A 30 4.68 6.03 -4.18
C TRP A 30 5.41 6.32 -2.87
N TRP A 31 4.76 7.03 -1.95
CA TRP A 31 5.31 7.32 -0.62
C TRP A 31 5.50 6.06 0.22
N CYS A 32 4.49 5.18 0.25
CA CYS A 32 4.59 3.92 0.98
C CYS A 32 5.71 3.03 0.43
N ALA A 33 5.89 2.97 -0.89
CA ALA A 33 6.97 2.21 -1.49
C ALA A 33 8.35 2.77 -1.12
N ALA A 34 8.52 4.09 -1.09
CA ALA A 34 9.77 4.70 -0.63
C ALA A 34 10.07 4.37 0.82
N ALA A 35 9.09 4.45 1.72
CA ALA A 35 9.26 4.11 3.13
C ALA A 35 9.63 2.64 3.34
N LEU A 36 9.05 1.73 2.56
CA LEU A 36 9.39 0.30 2.60
C LEU A 36 10.80 0.02 2.08
N ALA A 37 11.27 0.81 1.11
CA ALA A 37 12.63 0.74 0.58
C ALA A 37 13.66 1.56 1.38
N GLY A 38 13.26 2.20 2.49
CA GLY A 38 14.15 3.08 3.27
C GLY A 38 14.58 4.38 2.57
N LEU A 39 13.86 4.81 1.54
CA LEU A 39 14.14 5.98 0.71
C LEU A 39 13.29 7.22 1.09
N ASP A 40 12.71 7.25 2.29
CA ASP A 40 11.81 8.32 2.74
C ASP A 40 12.50 9.47 3.49
N SER A 41 13.79 9.33 3.81
CA SER A 41 14.56 10.35 4.55
C SER A 41 14.79 11.64 3.75
N ASP A 42 15.08 11.54 2.44
CA ASP A 42 15.31 12.66 1.52
C ASP A 42 14.22 12.73 0.45
N TRP A 43 13.01 13.12 0.87
CA TRP A 43 11.84 13.09 0.02
C TRP A 43 11.76 14.28 -0.97
N PRO A 44 11.39 14.04 -2.25
CA PRO A 44 11.16 12.74 -2.87
C PRO A 44 12.45 12.08 -3.35
N PRO A 45 12.55 10.74 -3.28
CA PRO A 45 13.68 10.02 -3.85
C PRO A 45 13.73 10.16 -5.38
N ALA A 46 14.88 9.85 -5.97
CA ALA A 46 15.01 9.81 -7.42
C ALA A 46 14.07 8.74 -8.01
N VAL A 47 13.47 9.05 -9.17
CA VAL A 47 12.46 8.17 -9.79
C VAL A 47 13.06 6.82 -10.18
N ASP A 48 14.27 6.82 -10.74
CA ASP A 48 14.95 5.60 -11.17
C ASP A 48 15.36 4.75 -9.98
N GLU A 49 15.89 5.38 -8.92
CA GLU A 49 16.28 4.71 -7.67
C GLU A 49 15.09 4.01 -6.99
N LEU A 50 13.97 4.70 -6.83
CA LEU A 50 12.77 4.08 -6.27
C LEU A 50 12.17 3.04 -7.23
N GLY A 51 12.30 3.23 -8.54
CA GLY A 51 11.89 2.25 -9.53
C GLY A 51 12.66 0.93 -9.42
N GLU A 52 13.98 1.01 -9.22
CA GLU A 52 14.86 -0.13 -8.97
C GLU A 52 14.52 -0.81 -7.64
N ALA A 53 14.43 -0.04 -6.55
CA ALA A 53 14.10 -0.59 -5.23
C ALA A 53 12.76 -1.34 -5.21
N ILE A 54 11.73 -0.80 -5.88
CA ILE A 54 10.42 -1.48 -6.01
C ILE A 54 10.53 -2.81 -6.75
N HIS A 55 11.48 -2.94 -7.68
CA HIS A 55 11.73 -4.17 -8.43
C HIS A 55 12.49 -5.22 -7.61
N GLU A 56 13.31 -4.79 -6.65
CA GLU A 56 14.05 -5.65 -5.73
C GLU A 56 13.16 -6.19 -4.59
N LEU A 57 12.15 -5.42 -4.19
CA LEU A 57 11.16 -5.85 -3.20
C LEU A 57 10.31 -7.01 -3.72
N GLY A 58 10.12 -8.01 -2.86
CA GLY A 58 9.12 -9.06 -3.05
C GLY A 58 7.73 -8.58 -2.65
N TRP A 59 6.72 -8.83 -3.48
CA TRP A 59 5.34 -8.39 -3.22
C TRP A 59 4.35 -9.55 -3.34
N TRP A 60 3.53 -9.73 -2.31
CA TRP A 60 2.45 -10.71 -2.33
C TRP A 60 1.16 -10.11 -1.80
N ARG A 61 0.05 -10.38 -2.48
CA ARG A 61 -1.28 -10.22 -1.89
C ARG A 61 -1.62 -11.52 -1.15
N PHE A 62 -2.19 -11.41 0.04
CA PHE A 62 -2.75 -12.55 0.75
C PHE A 62 -4.18 -12.28 1.21
N ASP A 63 -4.82 -13.32 1.73
CA ASP A 63 -6.11 -13.27 2.40
C ASP A 63 -5.91 -13.90 3.78
N ASP A 64 -6.30 -13.21 4.84
CA ASP A 64 -6.15 -13.67 6.22
C ASP A 64 -7.39 -14.43 6.75
N GLY A 65 -8.41 -14.60 5.91
CA GLY A 65 -9.67 -15.27 6.26
C GLY A 65 -10.66 -14.38 7.00
N THR A 66 -10.38 -13.08 7.17
CA THR A 66 -11.30 -12.14 7.83
C THR A 66 -12.49 -11.86 6.93
N ALA A 67 -13.71 -12.10 7.44
CA ALA A 67 -14.94 -11.80 6.73
C ALA A 67 -15.05 -10.28 6.45
N PRO A 68 -15.12 -9.84 5.18
CA PRO A 68 -15.14 -8.42 4.86
C PRO A 68 -16.49 -7.79 5.24
N SER A 69 -16.48 -6.77 6.11
CA SER A 69 -17.60 -5.82 6.26
C SER A 69 -17.54 -4.66 5.24
N GLY A 70 -16.46 -4.63 4.43
CA GLY A 70 -16.14 -3.60 3.45
C GLY A 70 -15.01 -4.07 2.53
N TRP A 71 -14.28 -3.12 1.92
CA TRP A 71 -13.09 -3.50 1.17
C TRP A 71 -11.91 -3.76 2.11
N HIS A 72 -11.03 -4.67 1.70
CA HIS A 72 -9.76 -4.93 2.39
C HIS A 72 -8.65 -5.22 1.37
N LEU A 73 -7.43 -4.91 1.76
CA LEU A 73 -6.18 -5.20 1.07
C LEU A 73 -5.18 -5.66 2.12
N GLN A 74 -4.72 -6.90 1.96
CA GLN A 74 -3.62 -7.46 2.73
C GLN A 74 -2.45 -7.70 1.78
N MET A 75 -1.28 -7.18 2.11
CA MET A 75 -0.06 -7.41 1.34
C MET A 75 1.12 -7.73 2.23
N ALA A 76 1.96 -8.66 1.80
CA ALA A 76 3.29 -8.87 2.35
C ALA A 76 4.31 -8.23 1.41
N VAL A 77 5.31 -7.58 2.00
CA VAL A 77 6.44 -6.98 1.30
C VAL A 77 7.71 -7.50 1.95
N GLU A 78 8.65 -7.99 1.16
CA GLU A 78 9.95 -8.46 1.62
C GLU A 78 11.04 -7.62 0.96
N ASP A 79 11.98 -7.13 1.77
CA ASP A 79 13.26 -6.64 1.30
C ASP A 79 14.31 -7.72 1.53
N PRO A 80 14.69 -8.47 0.48
CA PRO A 80 15.65 -9.56 0.63
C PRO A 80 17.08 -9.06 0.83
N LEU A 81 17.41 -7.82 0.45
CA LEU A 81 18.75 -7.26 0.59
C LEU A 81 19.03 -6.86 2.04
N ASP A 82 18.03 -6.28 2.69
CA ASP A 82 18.10 -5.89 4.11
C ASP A 82 17.57 -6.97 5.07
N GLY A 83 16.99 -8.05 4.55
CA GLY A 83 16.41 -9.14 5.34
C GLY A 83 15.20 -8.68 6.17
N LEU A 84 14.46 -7.70 5.65
CA LEU A 84 13.28 -7.11 6.29
C LEU A 84 12.00 -7.62 5.63
N ALA A 85 10.92 -7.64 6.40
CA ALA A 85 9.59 -7.94 5.86
C ALA A 85 8.51 -7.17 6.61
N TRP A 86 7.49 -6.74 5.87
CA TRP A 86 6.33 -6.03 6.39
C TRP A 86 5.04 -6.73 5.95
N ALA A 87 4.03 -6.62 6.80
CA ALA A 87 2.65 -6.88 6.44
C ALA A 87 1.87 -5.57 6.45
N LEU A 88 1.25 -5.23 5.32
CA LEU A 88 0.41 -4.07 5.15
C LEU A 88 -1.05 -4.50 5.19
N SER A 89 -1.81 -3.91 6.10
CA SER A 89 -3.26 -4.07 6.16
C SER A 89 -3.95 -2.75 5.94
N ALA A 90 -4.85 -2.73 4.97
CA ALA A 90 -5.72 -1.61 4.70
C ALA A 90 -7.14 -2.13 4.50
N GLY A 91 -8.11 -1.45 5.09
CA GLY A 91 -9.50 -1.82 4.90
C GLY A 91 -10.43 -0.73 5.35
N ASP A 92 -11.66 -0.86 4.91
CA ASP A 92 -12.77 -0.08 5.41
C ASP A 92 -13.55 -0.89 6.43
N SER A 93 -13.55 -0.40 7.66
CA SER A 93 -14.42 -0.92 8.70
C SER A 93 -15.71 -0.12 8.65
N ALA A 94 -16.75 -0.67 8.03
CA ALA A 94 -18.10 -0.26 8.38
C ALA A 94 -18.30 -0.66 9.84
N ALA A 95 -18.18 0.29 10.78
CA ALA A 95 -18.75 0.09 12.10
C ALA A 95 -20.23 -0.27 11.88
N PRO A 96 -20.77 -1.34 12.48
CA PRO A 96 -22.19 -1.63 12.34
C PRO A 96 -22.94 -0.38 12.78
N ILE A 97 -23.81 0.13 11.91
CA ILE A 97 -24.79 1.14 12.29
C ILE A 97 -25.64 0.52 13.41
N GLY A 98 -25.37 0.96 14.64
CA GLY A 98 -26.19 0.64 15.82
C GLY A 98 -27.55 1.31 15.75
#